data_AF-A0A7E5W8V9-F1
#
_entry.id   AF-A0A7E5W8V9-F1
#
_cell.length_a   1.000
_cell.length_b   1.000
_cell.length_c   1.000
_cell.angle_alpha   90.00
_cell.angle_beta   90.00
_cell.angle_gamma   90.00
#
_symmetry.space_group_name_H-M   'P 1'
#
loop_
_entity.id
_entity.type
_entity.pdbx_description
1 polymer ?
#
loop_
_entity_poly.entity_id
_entity_poly.type
_entity_poly.pdbx_seq_one_letter_code
_entity_poly.pdbx_strand_id
1 'polypeptide(L)'
;MGGYERYLFLLLLFAVVLRETQTLKYDVHWLSGPTTIERDMPSLKSNPDIYCYSGTSKNLFALWQTVKLNIKIKNDQFRQYIGESPAQVYQEYTEDSYGWSVVNPFQKRTQKSVSVSLFTPTCMAINTKESHIIELQVIRVDIWRILCMFLGVVLVFSSRALCGNPVFFYLCGIFIGVSASFMVIVYYFSKFLPKRALTYGVLIGGWTVGVYLFHQMWENIRTLLISYQTYMFWYTMLVGFVSFIICYRIGPPQNERSKNIVKWTLEGIGIQMIFFSSEYQEAAAAVIVISLVVKYFPQSLLNRILGYWRRKFPPKPRLLSSEEYYEEGARETKMALENLRKYCSSPDCAQWKIMLKLNDSKRFASFVEGNSHLSDDEVLDYEAYAFSLDRTRKPDPTANSTRNMEISDDDDDTDYDDD
;
A
#
# COMPACT_ATOMS: atom_id res chain seq x y z
N MET A 1 -0.17 74.76 -27.23
CA MET A 1 0.31 73.77 -26.23
C MET A 1 1.12 72.73 -26.96
N GLY A 2 2.44 72.92 -26.96
CA GLY A 2 3.38 72.26 -27.86
C GLY A 2 3.70 70.84 -27.42
N GLY A 3 4.12 70.00 -28.37
CA GLY A 3 4.45 68.59 -28.14
C GLY A 3 5.42 68.35 -26.96
N TYR A 4 6.27 69.33 -26.63
CA TYR A 4 7.17 69.30 -25.48
C TYR A 4 6.45 69.16 -24.12
N GLU A 5 5.29 69.81 -23.93
CA GLU A 5 4.54 69.70 -22.67
C GLU A 5 3.93 68.30 -22.48
N ARG A 6 3.55 67.64 -23.58
CA ARG A 6 3.04 66.26 -23.56
C ARG A 6 4.13 65.24 -23.21
N TYR A 7 5.34 65.41 -23.73
CA TYR A 7 6.48 64.55 -23.38
C TYR A 7 6.93 64.74 -21.93
N LEU A 8 6.91 65.98 -21.42
CA LEU A 8 7.24 66.26 -20.02
C LEU A 8 6.21 65.65 -19.06
N PHE A 9 4.92 65.73 -19.40
CA PHE A 9 3.84 65.13 -18.61
C PHE A 9 3.89 63.60 -18.65
N LEU A 10 4.22 62.99 -19.80
CA LEU A 10 4.44 61.55 -19.92
C LEU A 10 5.69 61.08 -19.14
N LEU A 11 6.79 61.83 -19.15
CA LEU A 11 7.98 61.53 -18.34
C LEU A 11 7.71 61.67 -16.83
N LEU A 12 6.93 62.67 -16.43
CA LEU A 12 6.49 62.82 -15.04
C LEU A 12 5.54 61.70 -14.61
N LEU A 13 4.59 61.30 -15.47
CA LEU A 13 3.74 60.13 -15.23
C LEU A 13 4.56 58.86 -15.15
N PHE A 14 5.53 58.66 -16.07
CA PHE A 14 6.41 57.50 -16.05
C PHE A 14 7.31 57.50 -14.80
N ALA A 15 7.80 58.66 -14.34
CA ALA A 15 8.57 58.80 -13.11
C ALA A 15 7.74 58.62 -11.84
N VAL A 16 6.45 59.01 -11.85
CA VAL A 16 5.51 58.77 -10.75
C VAL A 16 5.13 57.29 -10.68
N VAL A 17 4.85 56.66 -11.83
CA VAL A 17 4.59 55.22 -11.93
C VAL A 17 5.83 54.40 -11.56
N LEU A 18 7.04 54.86 -11.89
CA LEU A 18 8.30 54.24 -11.45
C LEU A 18 8.62 54.48 -9.98
N ARG A 19 8.16 55.59 -9.36
CA ARG A 19 8.32 55.82 -7.92
C ARG A 19 7.41 54.99 -7.06
N GLU A 20 6.35 54.42 -7.64
CA GLU A 20 5.44 53.50 -6.97
C GLU A 20 5.93 52.04 -7.08
N THR A 21 7.25 51.83 -7.09
CA THR A 21 7.80 50.54 -6.67
C THR A 21 7.52 50.40 -5.17
N GLN A 22 6.42 49.74 -4.83
CA GLN A 22 6.10 49.42 -3.44
C GLN A 22 7.26 48.64 -2.82
N THR A 23 8.03 49.29 -1.94
CA THR A 23 8.95 48.57 -1.05
C THR A 23 8.09 47.72 -0.13
N LEU A 24 8.10 46.41 -0.34
CA LEU A 24 7.39 45.45 0.50
C LEU A 24 7.86 45.60 1.95
N LYS A 25 6.92 45.60 2.90
CA LYS A 25 7.20 45.74 4.35
C LYS A 25 7.72 44.44 4.99
N TYR A 26 7.95 43.41 4.19
CA TYR A 26 8.33 42.07 4.58
C TYR A 26 9.17 41.44 3.46
N ASP A 27 10.07 40.53 3.83
CA ASP A 27 10.93 39.81 2.89
C ASP A 27 10.36 38.40 2.65
N VAL A 28 10.13 38.04 1.38
CA VAL A 28 9.55 36.73 1.02
C VAL A 28 10.60 35.78 0.47
N HIS A 29 10.72 34.61 1.09
CA HIS A 29 11.57 33.53 0.65
C HIS A 29 10.72 32.39 0.08
N TRP A 30 10.79 32.19 -1.23
CA TRP A 30 10.16 31.07 -1.90
C TRP A 30 11.03 29.82 -1.80
N LEU A 31 10.52 28.80 -1.10
CA LEU A 31 11.17 27.52 -0.91
C LEU A 31 10.72 26.57 -2.03
N SER A 32 11.66 26.13 -2.87
CA SER A 32 11.43 25.18 -3.96
C SER A 32 12.26 23.91 -3.74
N GLY A 33 11.60 22.78 -3.47
CA GLY A 33 12.28 21.51 -3.21
C GLY A 33 12.90 21.42 -1.81
N PRO A 34 13.82 20.46 -1.56
CA PRO A 34 14.49 20.35 -0.26
C PRO A 34 15.48 21.49 -0.07
N THR A 35 15.10 22.50 0.70
CA THR A 35 15.91 23.70 0.95
C THR A 35 16.02 23.98 2.44
N THR A 36 17.22 24.34 2.89
CA THR A 36 17.51 24.76 4.26
C THR A 36 17.96 26.21 4.25
N ILE A 37 17.30 27.05 5.05
CA ILE A 37 17.70 28.45 5.26
C ILE A 37 18.09 28.60 6.72
N GLU A 38 19.33 28.98 6.97
CA GLU A 38 19.85 29.31 8.29
C GLU A 38 19.80 30.83 8.46
N ARG A 39 19.22 31.29 9.59
CA ARG A 39 19.18 32.70 9.95
C ARG A 39 19.78 32.91 11.33
N ASP A 40 20.70 33.87 11.39
CA ASP A 40 21.23 34.41 12.63
C ASP A 40 20.17 35.25 13.35
N MET A 41 20.49 35.64 14.59
CA MET A 41 19.59 36.39 15.46
C MET A 41 19.01 37.64 14.75
N PRO A 42 17.68 37.83 14.75
CA PRO A 42 17.07 38.92 14.01
C PRO A 42 17.53 40.29 14.54
N SER A 43 18.01 41.15 13.63
CA SER A 43 18.41 42.51 13.97
C SER A 43 17.19 43.41 14.22
N LEU A 44 17.30 44.38 15.13
CA LEU A 44 16.20 45.23 15.62
C LEU A 44 15.49 46.08 14.53
N LYS A 45 16.01 46.11 13.30
CA LYS A 45 15.49 46.88 12.15
C LYS A 45 15.16 46.01 10.93
N SER A 46 15.23 44.69 11.03
CA SER A 46 14.93 43.82 9.89
C SER A 46 13.42 43.74 9.65
N ASN A 47 13.02 43.77 8.39
CA ASN A 47 11.69 43.35 7.98
C ASN A 47 11.48 41.87 8.39
N PRO A 48 10.24 41.45 8.70
CA PRO A 48 9.97 40.05 9.03
C PRO A 48 10.14 39.17 7.78
N ASP A 49 10.87 38.07 7.95
CA ASP A 49 11.05 37.05 6.92
C ASP A 49 9.81 36.13 6.86
N ILE A 50 9.23 36.01 5.67
CA ILE A 50 8.11 35.12 5.37
C ILE A 50 8.57 34.02 4.43
N TYR A 51 8.35 32.78 4.82
CA TYR A 51 8.78 31.58 4.09
C TYR A 51 7.58 30.98 3.38
N CYS A 52 7.59 30.99 2.05
CA CYS A 52 6.47 30.52 1.23
C CYS A 52 6.84 29.28 0.44
N TYR A 53 5.95 28.29 0.46
CA TYR A 53 5.97 27.13 -0.42
C TYR A 53 4.94 27.37 -1.53
N SER A 54 5.35 27.22 -2.79
CA SER A 54 4.52 27.53 -3.97
C SER A 54 3.51 26.45 -4.35
N GLY A 55 3.52 25.31 -3.66
CA GLY A 55 2.77 24.13 -4.10
C GLY A 55 3.48 23.36 -5.20
N THR A 56 3.09 22.10 -5.37
CA THR A 56 3.55 21.24 -6.48
C THR A 56 2.42 20.98 -7.47
N SER A 57 2.77 20.72 -8.73
CA SER A 57 1.78 20.32 -9.74
C SER A 57 1.20 18.94 -9.43
N LYS A 58 -0.08 18.76 -9.74
CA LYS A 58 -0.78 17.48 -9.60
C LYS A 58 -0.16 16.42 -10.52
N ASN A 59 0.53 15.45 -9.91
CA ASN A 59 1.15 14.30 -10.59
C ASN A 59 0.76 13.00 -9.85
N LEU A 60 0.68 11.87 -10.56
CA LEU A 60 0.37 10.58 -9.92
C LEU A 60 1.41 10.16 -8.87
N PHE A 61 2.68 10.51 -9.08
CA PHE A 61 3.74 10.27 -8.11
C PHE A 61 3.61 11.10 -6.82
N ALA A 62 2.77 12.13 -6.82
CA ALA A 62 2.49 12.95 -5.63
C ALA A 62 1.43 12.33 -4.70
N LEU A 63 0.85 11.18 -5.07
CA LEU A 63 -0.22 10.53 -4.30
C LEU A 63 0.20 10.21 -2.85
N TRP A 64 1.45 9.80 -2.65
CA TRP A 64 2.00 9.51 -1.32
C TRP A 64 3.03 10.54 -0.85
N GLN A 65 3.09 11.69 -1.50
CA GLN A 65 4.05 12.73 -1.14
C GLN A 65 3.52 13.52 0.06
N THR A 66 4.42 13.86 0.98
CA THR A 66 4.14 14.73 2.13
C THR A 66 5.19 15.83 2.16
N VAL A 67 4.76 17.08 2.36
CA VAL A 67 5.66 18.23 2.56
C VAL A 67 5.58 18.66 4.02
N LYS A 68 6.75 18.79 4.66
CA LYS A 68 6.86 19.24 6.05
C LYS A 68 7.77 20.45 6.12
N LEU A 69 7.31 21.49 6.79
CA LEU A 69 8.15 22.60 7.23
C LEU A 69 8.69 22.27 8.62
N ASN A 70 10.00 22.06 8.70
CA ASN A 70 10.71 21.79 9.95
C ASN A 70 11.46 23.04 10.40
N ILE A 71 11.34 23.33 11.68
CA ILE A 71 11.96 24.47 12.34
C ILE A 71 12.92 23.93 13.39
N LYS A 72 14.22 24.20 13.22
CA LYS A 72 15.24 23.85 14.22
C LYS A 72 15.59 25.11 15.01
N ILE A 73 15.08 25.19 16.24
CA ILE A 73 15.38 26.24 17.22
C ILE A 73 15.82 25.57 18.52
N LYS A 74 16.77 26.20 19.22
CA LYS A 74 17.31 25.70 20.50
C LYS A 74 16.25 25.71 21.60
N ASN A 75 15.53 26.82 21.77
CA ASN A 75 14.44 26.94 22.74
C ASN A 75 13.04 26.87 22.12
N ASP A 76 12.07 26.39 22.88
CA ASP A 76 10.67 26.23 22.45
C ASP A 76 9.85 27.54 22.54
N GLN A 77 10.51 28.69 22.69
CA GLN A 77 9.89 30.00 22.79
C GLN A 77 9.83 30.69 21.42
N PHE A 78 8.91 30.26 20.58
CA PHE A 78 8.64 30.90 19.29
C PHE A 78 7.14 30.95 19.01
N ARG A 79 6.71 31.94 18.21
CA ARG A 79 5.35 31.97 17.64
C ARG A 79 5.45 31.75 16.13
N GLN A 80 4.56 30.92 15.61
CA GLN A 80 4.44 30.63 14.18
C GLN A 80 3.10 31.12 13.66
N TYR A 81 3.10 31.68 12.45
CA TYR A 81 1.89 32.11 11.75
C TYR A 81 1.88 31.44 10.38
N ILE A 82 0.74 30.89 9.99
CA ILE A 82 0.58 30.11 8.75
C ILE A 82 -0.65 30.62 8.02
N GLY A 83 -0.49 30.91 6.74
CA GLY A 83 -1.57 31.38 5.88
C GLY A 83 -1.33 31.02 4.42
N GLU A 84 -2.33 31.21 3.57
CA GLU A 84 -2.23 30.89 2.13
C GLU A 84 -1.46 31.96 1.36
N SER A 85 -1.41 33.20 1.88
CA SER A 85 -0.75 34.33 1.25
C SER A 85 0.21 35.05 2.20
N PRO A 86 1.30 35.66 1.68
CA PRO A 86 2.26 36.37 2.50
C PRO A 86 1.67 37.61 3.16
N ALA A 87 0.68 38.26 2.51
CA ALA A 87 -0.01 39.42 3.07
C ALA A 87 -0.85 39.06 4.32
N GLN A 88 -1.57 37.93 4.29
CA GLN A 88 -2.34 37.44 5.44
C GLN A 88 -1.42 37.11 6.61
N VAL A 89 -0.32 36.40 6.34
CA VAL A 89 0.67 36.02 7.36
C VAL A 89 1.30 37.27 7.98
N TYR A 90 1.63 38.27 7.17
CA TYR A 90 2.16 39.55 7.66
C TYR A 90 1.17 40.30 8.55
N GLN A 91 -0.12 40.30 8.18
CA GLN A 91 -1.17 40.93 8.96
C GLN A 91 -1.29 40.28 10.34
N GLU A 92 -1.37 38.94 10.40
CA GLU A 92 -1.47 38.20 11.65
C GLU A 92 -0.22 38.37 12.54
N TYR A 93 0.97 38.33 11.92
CA TYR A 93 2.24 38.61 12.59
C TYR A 93 2.25 40.00 13.26
N THR A 94 1.71 40.99 12.55
CA THR A 94 1.72 42.39 12.97
C THR A 94 0.68 42.65 14.07
N GLU A 95 -0.52 42.08 13.93
CA GLU A 95 -1.59 42.16 14.93
C GLU A 95 -1.17 41.55 16.27
N ASP A 96 -0.51 40.38 16.24
CA ASP A 96 -0.03 39.72 17.46
C ASP A 96 1.16 40.47 18.10
N SER A 97 1.96 41.17 17.29
CA SER A 97 3.09 42.00 17.76
C SER A 97 2.65 43.24 18.53
N TYR A 98 1.45 43.78 18.27
CA TYR A 98 0.93 44.95 18.99
C TYR A 98 0.40 44.63 20.40
N GLY A 99 0.46 43.38 20.86
CA GLY A 99 0.19 43.00 22.25
C GLY A 99 -1.29 42.99 22.66
N TRP A 100 -2.21 43.23 21.73
CA TRP A 100 -3.68 43.17 21.93
C TRP A 100 -4.28 41.80 21.61
N SER A 101 -3.43 40.80 21.42
CA SER A 101 -3.82 39.42 21.15
C SER A 101 -4.61 38.87 22.33
N VAL A 102 -5.91 38.65 22.10
CA VAL A 102 -6.78 37.93 23.03
C VAL A 102 -6.17 36.55 23.18
N VAL A 103 -5.71 36.21 24.40
CA VAL A 103 -5.15 34.89 24.71
C VAL A 103 -6.23 33.86 24.38
N ASN A 104 -6.13 33.25 23.21
CA ASN A 104 -7.09 32.26 22.79
C ASN A 104 -6.76 30.97 23.56
N PRO A 105 -7.62 30.48 24.46
CA PRO A 105 -7.36 29.25 25.22
C PRO A 105 -7.26 28.02 24.30
N PHE A 106 -7.63 28.15 23.03
CA PHE A 106 -7.48 27.13 21.99
C PHE A 106 -6.29 27.37 21.05
N GLN A 107 -5.34 28.22 21.44
CA GLN A 107 -4.14 28.44 20.65
C GLN A 107 -3.35 27.14 20.54
N LYS A 108 -3.23 26.65 19.30
CA LYS A 108 -2.55 25.40 18.97
C LYS A 108 -1.10 25.48 19.45
N ARG A 109 -0.65 24.46 20.19
CA ARG A 109 0.74 24.38 20.67
C ARG A 109 1.70 24.51 19.48
N THR A 110 2.75 25.31 19.65
CA THR A 110 3.78 25.48 18.62
C THR A 110 4.48 24.14 18.38
N GLN A 111 4.43 23.68 17.14
CA GLN A 111 5.02 22.41 16.73
C GLN A 111 6.25 22.69 15.88
N LYS A 112 7.38 22.05 16.19
CA LYS A 112 8.63 22.19 15.44
C LYS A 112 8.54 21.69 14.00
N SER A 113 7.55 20.87 13.68
CA SER A 113 7.32 20.31 12.36
C SER A 113 5.85 20.42 12.02
N VAL A 114 5.53 21.10 10.92
CA VAL A 114 4.16 21.29 10.46
C VAL A 114 4.01 20.67 9.08
N SER A 115 3.00 19.82 8.91
CA SER A 115 2.61 19.32 7.59
C SER A 115 1.90 20.41 6.81
N VAL A 116 2.38 20.65 5.60
CA VAL A 116 1.90 21.68 4.69
C VAL A 116 1.11 21.03 3.57
N SER A 117 0.07 21.70 3.09
CA SER A 117 -0.71 21.25 1.95
C SER A 117 0.14 21.14 0.68
N LEU A 118 0.03 20.01 -0.01
CA LEU A 118 0.93 19.70 -1.12
C LEU A 118 0.76 20.59 -2.38
N PHE A 119 -0.48 20.99 -2.66
CA PHE A 119 -0.90 21.63 -3.91
C PHE A 119 -1.21 23.12 -3.78
N THR A 120 -1.60 23.57 -2.59
CA THR A 120 -1.91 24.99 -2.35
C THR A 120 -0.66 25.71 -1.85
N PRO A 121 -0.46 26.97 -2.25
CA PRO A 121 0.62 27.77 -1.70
C PRO A 121 0.36 28.02 -0.22
N THR A 122 1.43 27.95 0.56
CA THR A 122 1.36 28.22 2.00
C THR A 122 2.57 29.03 2.41
N CYS A 123 2.33 30.09 3.14
CA CYS A 123 3.33 30.96 3.70
C CYS A 123 3.37 30.80 5.22
N MET A 124 4.56 30.95 5.77
CA MET A 124 4.82 30.82 7.19
C MET A 124 5.76 31.94 7.65
N ALA A 125 5.41 32.60 8.76
CA ALA A 125 6.29 33.54 9.45
C ALA A 125 6.60 33.03 10.86
N ILE A 126 7.77 33.38 11.37
CA ILE A 126 8.22 32.99 12.70
C ILE A 126 8.63 34.25 13.46
N ASN A 127 8.11 34.41 14.67
CA ASN A 127 8.61 35.39 15.62
C ASN A 127 9.44 34.67 16.70
N THR A 128 10.76 34.87 16.65
CA THR A 128 11.75 34.29 17.56
C THR A 128 12.82 35.33 17.88
N LYS A 129 13.40 35.23 19.08
CA LYS A 129 14.57 36.05 19.50
C LYS A 129 15.89 35.33 19.29
N GLU A 130 15.86 34.08 18.85
CA GLU A 130 17.02 33.21 18.69
C GLU A 130 17.30 32.91 17.22
N SER A 131 18.52 32.47 16.92
CA SER A 131 18.83 31.93 15.60
C SER A 131 18.01 30.68 15.31
N HIS A 132 17.55 30.56 14.06
CA HIS A 132 16.64 29.51 13.63
C HIS A 132 17.01 29.00 12.25
N ILE A 133 16.77 27.71 12.04
CA ILE A 133 16.95 27.07 10.73
C ILE A 133 15.58 26.57 10.27
N ILE A 134 15.21 26.94 9.05
CA ILE A 134 13.97 26.49 8.40
C ILE A 134 14.35 25.51 7.30
N GLU A 135 13.79 24.32 7.39
CA GLU A 135 14.02 23.23 6.46
C GLU A 135 12.69 22.81 5.83
N LEU A 136 12.60 22.94 4.51
CA LEU A 136 11.49 22.37 3.74
C LEU A 136 11.85 20.92 3.40
N GLN A 137 11.22 19.96 4.07
CA GLN A 137 11.44 18.54 3.80
C GLN A 137 10.36 18.00 2.88
N VAL A 138 10.74 17.66 1.65
CA VAL A 138 9.84 17.04 0.66
C VAL A 138 10.03 15.52 0.68
N ILE A 139 9.10 14.82 1.33
CA ILE A 139 9.08 13.35 1.39
C ILE A 139 8.30 12.86 0.17
N ARG A 140 9.00 12.36 -0.85
CA ARG A 140 8.37 11.86 -2.09
C ARG A 140 7.43 10.68 -1.84
N VAL A 141 7.78 9.82 -0.87
CA VAL A 141 7.03 8.62 -0.53
C VAL A 141 6.90 8.52 0.99
N ASP A 142 5.71 8.81 1.50
CA ASP A 142 5.37 8.66 2.91
C ASP A 142 4.85 7.25 3.17
N ILE A 143 5.66 6.45 3.85
CA ILE A 143 5.38 5.04 4.15
C ILE A 143 4.09 4.90 4.98
N TRP A 144 3.77 5.85 5.86
CA TRP A 144 2.54 5.79 6.65
C TRP A 144 1.30 6.02 5.81
N ARG A 145 1.37 6.91 4.82
CA ARG A 145 0.28 7.09 3.87
C ARG A 145 0.04 5.83 3.03
N ILE A 146 1.11 5.20 2.55
CA ILE A 146 1.00 3.91 1.83
C ILE A 146 0.38 2.85 2.72
N LEU A 147 0.88 2.70 3.95
CA LEU A 147 0.38 1.68 4.87
C LEU A 147 -1.11 1.89 5.17
N CYS A 148 -1.54 3.12 5.44
CA CYS A 148 -2.95 3.45 5.67
C CYS A 148 -3.82 3.13 4.45
N MET A 149 -3.35 3.47 3.24
CA MET A 149 -4.05 3.18 2.00
C MET A 149 -4.15 1.67 1.74
N PHE A 150 -3.04 0.95 1.90
CA PHE A 150 -2.98 -0.51 1.76
C PHE A 150 -3.90 -1.20 2.76
N LEU A 151 -3.83 -0.82 4.03
CA LEU A 151 -4.69 -1.36 5.08
C LEU A 151 -6.17 -1.09 4.77
N GLY A 152 -6.50 0.12 4.33
CA GLY A 152 -7.85 0.49 3.92
C GLY A 152 -8.38 -0.37 2.76
N VAL A 153 -7.56 -0.58 1.73
CA VAL A 153 -7.90 -1.46 0.59
C VAL A 153 -8.11 -2.90 1.05
N VAL A 154 -7.17 -3.46 1.82
CA VAL A 154 -7.27 -4.82 2.37
C VAL A 154 -8.53 -4.98 3.21
N LEU A 155 -8.87 -3.98 4.03
CA LEU A 155 -10.06 -3.98 4.88
C LEU A 155 -11.34 -3.97 4.03
N VAL A 156 -11.40 -3.16 2.97
CA VAL A 156 -12.51 -3.16 2.01
C VAL A 156 -12.67 -4.55 1.38
N PHE A 157 -11.61 -5.18 0.87
CA PHE A 157 -11.75 -6.50 0.22
C PHE A 157 -12.05 -7.64 1.20
N SER A 158 -11.46 -7.58 2.40
CA SER A 158 -11.55 -8.65 3.39
C SER A 158 -12.80 -8.51 4.28
N SER A 159 -13.62 -7.46 4.12
CA SER A 159 -14.79 -7.18 4.98
C SER A 159 -15.71 -8.39 5.16
N ARG A 160 -15.98 -9.17 4.09
CA ARG A 160 -16.81 -10.38 4.16
C ARG A 160 -16.18 -11.49 5.00
N ALA A 161 -14.87 -11.72 4.83
CA ALA A 161 -14.15 -12.75 5.56
C ALA A 161 -14.02 -12.39 7.04
N LEU A 162 -13.75 -11.11 7.36
CA LEU A 162 -13.64 -10.61 8.73
C LEU A 162 -14.96 -10.71 9.49
N CYS A 163 -16.10 -10.34 8.87
CA CYS A 163 -17.41 -10.44 9.52
C CYS A 163 -17.84 -11.87 9.84
N GLY A 164 -17.38 -12.86 9.07
CA GLY A 164 -17.66 -14.27 9.32
C GLY A 164 -16.77 -14.90 10.39
N ASN A 165 -15.67 -14.25 10.77
CA ASN A 165 -14.71 -14.79 11.72
C ASN A 165 -15.09 -14.40 13.17
N PRO A 166 -15.38 -15.38 14.05
CA PRO A 166 -15.76 -15.08 15.44
C PRO A 166 -14.64 -14.39 16.24
N VAL A 167 -13.37 -14.66 15.92
CA VAL A 167 -12.22 -14.02 16.58
C VAL A 167 -12.24 -12.51 16.35
N PHE A 168 -12.58 -12.09 15.13
CA PHE A 168 -12.67 -10.68 14.78
C PHE A 168 -13.74 -9.95 15.60
N PHE A 169 -14.88 -10.59 15.84
CA PHE A 169 -15.94 -10.05 16.68
C PHE A 169 -15.48 -9.84 18.13
N TYR A 170 -14.80 -10.82 18.72
CA TYR A 170 -14.28 -10.68 20.09
C TYR A 170 -13.21 -9.59 20.19
N LEU A 171 -12.30 -9.49 19.23
CA LEU A 171 -11.27 -8.43 19.22
C LEU A 171 -11.88 -7.04 19.10
N CYS A 172 -12.85 -6.84 18.19
CA CYS A 172 -13.56 -5.57 18.06
C CYS A 172 -14.37 -5.24 19.32
N GLY A 173 -15.02 -6.24 19.92
CA GLY A 173 -15.75 -6.07 21.17
C GLY A 173 -14.85 -5.65 22.33
N ILE A 174 -13.67 -6.27 22.46
CA ILE A 174 -12.66 -5.86 23.44
C ILE A 174 -12.20 -4.42 23.18
N PHE A 175 -11.89 -4.07 21.92
CA PHE A 175 -11.43 -2.73 21.56
C PHE A 175 -12.47 -1.65 21.91
N ILE A 176 -13.75 -1.89 21.57
CA ILE A 176 -14.85 -0.99 21.90
C ILE A 176 -15.05 -0.91 23.42
N GLY A 177 -14.99 -2.04 24.12
CA GLY A 177 -15.14 -2.09 25.58
C GLY A 177 -14.04 -1.33 26.32
N VAL A 178 -12.78 -1.52 25.93
CA VAL A 178 -11.63 -0.78 26.47
C VAL A 178 -11.77 0.71 26.17
N SER A 179 -12.10 1.08 24.94
CA SER A 179 -12.29 2.49 24.54
C SER A 179 -13.43 3.17 25.31
N ALA A 180 -14.55 2.47 25.49
CA ALA A 180 -15.68 2.95 26.29
C ALA A 180 -15.30 3.13 27.77
N SER A 181 -14.49 2.22 28.31
CA SER A 181 -14.01 2.33 29.70
C SER A 181 -13.10 3.54 29.91
N PHE A 182 -12.21 3.85 28.95
CA PHE A 182 -11.41 5.07 28.98
C PHE A 182 -12.28 6.34 28.93
N MET A 183 -13.34 6.35 28.10
CA MET A 183 -14.32 7.43 28.08
C MET A 183 -15.01 7.62 29.44
N VAL A 184 -15.35 6.52 30.12
CA VAL A 184 -15.92 6.55 31.48
C VAL A 184 -14.90 7.11 32.49
N ILE A 185 -13.62 6.74 32.39
CA ILE A 185 -12.56 7.31 33.23
C ILE A 185 -12.44 8.82 33.03
N VAL A 186 -12.40 9.29 31.79
CA VAL A 186 -12.34 10.73 31.47
C VAL A 186 -13.56 11.44 32.07
N TYR A 187 -14.75 10.86 31.96
CA TYR A 187 -15.95 11.37 32.60
C TYR A 187 -15.83 11.43 34.14
N TYR A 188 -15.33 10.38 34.79
CA TYR A 188 -15.13 10.40 36.24
C TYR A 188 -14.07 11.44 36.67
N PHE A 189 -12.94 11.56 35.95
CA PHE A 189 -11.96 12.62 36.18
C PHE A 189 -12.58 14.00 36.04
N SER A 190 -13.41 14.22 35.02
CA SER A 190 -14.17 15.46 34.86
C SER A 190 -15.09 15.74 36.07
N LYS A 191 -15.56 14.70 36.76
CA LYS A 191 -16.44 14.82 37.95
C LYS A 191 -15.68 15.00 39.27
N PHE A 192 -14.40 14.62 39.33
CA PHE A 192 -13.52 14.82 40.49
C PHE A 192 -12.98 16.25 40.59
N LEU A 193 -13.01 17.01 39.49
CA LEU A 193 -12.84 18.45 39.54
C LEU A 193 -13.93 19.08 40.42
N PRO A 194 -13.60 20.08 41.26
CA PRO A 194 -14.51 20.59 42.29
C PRO A 194 -15.86 21.00 41.69
N LYS A 195 -16.92 20.26 42.03
CA LYS A 195 -18.27 20.39 41.44
C LYS A 195 -18.79 21.83 41.43
N ARG A 196 -18.42 22.64 42.43
CA ARG A 196 -18.75 24.07 42.48
C ARG A 196 -18.04 24.85 41.37
N ALA A 197 -16.72 24.70 41.23
CA ALA A 197 -15.94 25.39 40.19
C ALA A 197 -16.35 24.97 38.77
N LEU A 198 -16.68 23.70 38.54
CA LEU A 198 -17.15 23.23 37.25
C LEU A 198 -18.57 23.70 36.91
N THR A 199 -19.49 23.68 37.88
CA THR A 199 -20.87 24.16 37.65
C THR A 199 -20.88 25.67 37.40
N TYR A 200 -20.13 26.46 38.18
CA TYR A 200 -19.97 27.89 37.94
C TYR A 200 -19.16 28.18 36.66
N GLY A 201 -18.17 27.36 36.33
CA GLY A 201 -17.39 27.45 35.10
C GLY A 201 -18.21 27.16 33.84
N VAL A 202 -19.10 26.16 33.86
CA VAL A 202 -20.01 25.85 32.74
C VAL A 202 -21.16 26.86 32.67
N LEU A 203 -21.63 27.41 33.79
CA LEU A 203 -22.64 28.47 33.78
C LEU A 203 -22.10 29.80 33.20
N ILE A 204 -20.85 30.14 33.49
CA ILE A 204 -20.19 31.37 33.02
C ILE A 204 -19.55 31.19 31.63
N GLY A 205 -18.97 30.02 31.34
CA GLY A 205 -18.19 29.74 30.12
C GLY A 205 -18.85 28.77 29.13
N GLY A 206 -20.00 28.18 29.44
CA GLY A 206 -20.74 27.29 28.54
C GLY A 206 -19.97 26.02 28.12
N TRP A 207 -20.27 25.51 26.93
CA TRP A 207 -19.62 24.32 26.33
C TRP A 207 -18.11 24.51 26.11
N THR A 208 -17.62 25.75 26.04
CA THR A 208 -16.21 26.06 25.75
C THR A 208 -15.27 25.57 26.87
N VAL A 209 -15.71 25.59 28.13
CA VAL A 209 -14.92 25.06 29.26
C VAL A 209 -14.75 23.56 29.15
N GLY A 210 -15.78 22.84 28.68
CA GLY A 210 -15.69 21.41 28.41
C GLY A 210 -14.71 21.08 27.28
N VAL A 211 -14.78 21.83 26.17
CA VAL A 211 -13.84 21.67 25.05
C VAL A 211 -12.40 21.98 25.49
N TYR A 212 -12.19 23.02 26.31
CA TYR A 212 -10.87 23.37 26.82
C TYR A 212 -10.28 22.26 27.69
N LEU A 213 -11.06 21.69 28.63
CA LEU A 213 -10.61 20.58 29.45
C LEU A 213 -10.30 19.34 28.61
N PHE A 214 -11.13 19.03 27.62
CA PHE A 214 -10.89 17.91 26.70
C PHE A 214 -9.63 18.14 25.86
N HIS A 215 -9.45 19.34 25.31
CA HIS A 215 -8.26 19.73 24.57
C HIS A 215 -7.00 19.59 25.45
N GLN A 216 -7.06 20.09 26.69
CA GLN A 216 -5.97 19.95 27.65
C GLN A 216 -5.64 18.48 27.94
N MET A 217 -6.63 17.60 28.07
CA MET A 217 -6.39 16.17 28.25
C MET A 217 -5.77 15.53 27.01
N TRP A 218 -6.25 15.89 25.81
CA TRP A 218 -5.73 15.36 24.55
C TRP A 218 -4.25 15.70 24.35
N GLU A 219 -3.88 16.96 24.57
CA GLU A 219 -2.50 17.42 24.43
C GLU A 219 -1.55 16.78 25.45
N ASN A 220 -2.05 16.42 26.64
CA ASN A 220 -1.24 15.82 27.70
C ASN A 220 -1.35 14.29 27.78
N ILE A 221 -2.08 13.64 26.86
CA ILE A 221 -2.35 12.20 26.94
C ILE A 221 -1.05 11.38 26.89
N ARG A 222 -0.06 11.81 26.11
CA ARG A 222 1.24 11.14 26.00
C ARG A 222 2.01 11.18 27.32
N THR A 223 2.00 12.32 28.01
CA THR A 223 2.66 12.50 29.30
C THR A 223 1.98 11.63 30.35
N LEU A 224 0.64 11.62 30.38
CA LEU A 224 -0.13 10.79 31.30
C LEU A 224 0.09 9.28 31.08
N LEU A 225 0.15 8.85 29.81
CA LEU A 225 0.35 7.44 29.46
C LEU A 225 1.75 6.96 29.89
N ILE A 226 2.79 7.79 29.75
CA ILE A 226 4.16 7.46 30.14
C ILE A 226 4.31 7.48 31.67
N SER A 227 3.78 8.50 32.34
CA SER A 227 3.89 8.63 33.80
C SER A 227 3.21 7.51 34.57
N TYR A 228 2.10 6.95 34.04
CA TYR A 228 1.32 5.90 34.69
C TYR A 228 1.27 4.59 33.90
N GLN A 229 2.29 4.31 33.08
CA GLN A 229 2.31 3.17 32.15
C GLN A 229 1.94 1.83 32.79
N THR A 230 2.45 1.53 33.99
CA THR A 230 2.20 0.25 34.68
C THR A 230 0.73 0.12 35.12
N TYR A 231 0.13 1.20 35.62
CA TYR A 231 -1.28 1.21 36.02
C TYR A 231 -2.21 1.13 34.82
N MET A 232 -1.87 1.84 33.74
CA MET A 232 -2.62 1.80 32.48
C MET A 232 -2.58 0.41 31.83
N PHE A 233 -1.43 -0.28 31.91
CA PHE A 233 -1.31 -1.65 31.42
C PHE A 233 -2.24 -2.61 32.16
N TRP A 234 -2.16 -2.67 33.49
CA TRP A 234 -3.01 -3.55 34.29
C TRP A 234 -4.50 -3.22 34.16
N TYR A 235 -4.84 -1.93 34.11
CA TYR A 235 -6.20 -1.49 33.86
C TYR A 235 -6.72 -1.97 32.49
N THR A 236 -5.94 -1.78 31.42
CA THR A 236 -6.31 -2.21 30.06
C THR A 236 -6.47 -3.72 30.00
N MET A 237 -5.60 -4.49 30.67
CA MET A 237 -5.71 -5.94 30.74
C MET A 237 -6.99 -6.38 31.45
N LEU A 238 -7.30 -5.81 32.61
CA LEU A 238 -8.47 -6.18 33.41
C LEU A 238 -9.78 -5.82 32.69
N VAL A 239 -9.87 -4.60 32.15
CA VAL A 239 -11.03 -4.16 31.37
C VAL A 239 -11.16 -4.96 30.08
N GLY A 240 -10.05 -5.28 29.42
CA GLY A 240 -10.03 -6.13 28.24
C GLY A 240 -10.57 -7.53 28.54
N PHE A 241 -10.18 -8.12 29.68
CA PHE A 241 -10.68 -9.41 30.13
C PHE A 241 -12.18 -9.39 30.47
N VAL A 242 -12.65 -8.36 31.19
CA VAL A 242 -14.08 -8.18 31.48
C VAL A 242 -14.88 -8.01 30.18
N SER A 243 -14.37 -7.19 29.25
CA SER A 243 -14.99 -6.98 27.93
C SER A 243 -15.04 -8.28 27.13
N PHE A 244 -13.99 -9.09 27.18
CA PHE A 244 -13.96 -10.42 26.57
C PHE A 244 -15.04 -11.34 27.15
N ILE A 245 -15.18 -11.42 28.48
CA ILE A 245 -16.24 -12.24 29.12
C ILE A 245 -17.63 -11.80 28.68
N ILE A 246 -17.88 -10.48 28.63
CA ILE A 246 -19.17 -9.93 28.20
C ILE A 246 -19.43 -10.29 26.73
N CYS A 247 -18.46 -10.07 25.84
CA CYS A 247 -18.59 -10.42 24.42
C CYS A 247 -18.73 -11.93 24.20
N TYR A 248 -18.02 -12.75 24.97
CA TYR A 248 -18.12 -14.22 24.94
C TYR A 248 -19.52 -14.69 25.31
N ARG A 249 -20.14 -14.06 26.33
CA ARG A 249 -21.50 -14.38 26.75
C ARG A 249 -22.56 -13.98 25.72
N ILE A 250 -22.39 -12.85 25.03
CA ILE A 250 -23.32 -12.37 23.99
C ILE A 250 -23.19 -13.22 22.72
N GLY A 251 -21.96 -13.61 22.36
CA GLY A 251 -21.66 -14.38 21.16
C GLY A 251 -21.63 -13.54 19.87
N PRO A 252 -21.05 -14.08 18.79
CA PRO A 252 -20.96 -13.40 17.50
C PRO A 252 -22.33 -13.32 16.79
N PRO A 253 -22.55 -12.31 15.93
CA PRO A 253 -23.83 -12.10 15.25
C PRO A 253 -24.13 -13.24 14.26
N GLN A 254 -25.19 -14.01 14.53
CA GLN A 254 -25.63 -15.09 13.64
C GLN A 254 -26.49 -14.61 12.47
N ASN A 255 -27.28 -13.56 12.69
CA ASN A 255 -28.20 -13.01 11.70
C ASN A 255 -27.45 -12.38 10.50
N GLU A 256 -27.82 -12.77 9.28
CA GLU A 256 -27.26 -12.22 8.03
C GLU A 256 -27.43 -10.70 7.95
N ARG A 257 -28.53 -10.15 8.46
CA ARG A 257 -28.76 -8.70 8.53
C ARG A 257 -27.69 -8.00 9.38
N SER A 258 -27.36 -8.55 10.54
CA SER A 258 -26.33 -7.98 11.43
C SER A 258 -24.94 -8.10 10.82
N LYS A 259 -24.64 -9.23 10.16
CA LYS A 259 -23.37 -9.40 9.42
C LYS A 259 -23.23 -8.38 8.28
N ASN A 260 -24.32 -8.10 7.56
CA ASN A 260 -24.30 -7.08 6.49
C ASN A 260 -24.04 -5.67 7.03
N ILE A 261 -24.61 -5.31 8.19
CA ILE A 261 -24.34 -4.01 8.82
C ILE A 261 -22.86 -3.90 9.21
N VAL A 262 -22.30 -4.90 9.90
CA VAL A 262 -20.88 -4.90 10.29
C VAL A 262 -19.97 -4.88 9.05
N LYS A 263 -20.36 -5.57 7.99
CA LYS A 263 -19.63 -5.54 6.72
C LYS A 263 -19.61 -4.14 6.11
N TRP A 264 -20.74 -3.45 6.06
CA TRP A 264 -20.82 -2.08 5.54
C TRP A 264 -20.08 -1.07 6.41
N THR A 265 -20.08 -1.24 7.74
CA THR A 265 -19.31 -0.36 8.63
C THR A 265 -17.81 -0.55 8.41
N LEU A 266 -17.33 -1.79 8.28
CA LEU A 266 -15.93 -2.05 7.93
C LEU A 266 -15.59 -1.45 6.57
N GLU A 267 -16.43 -1.67 5.55
CA GLU A 267 -16.23 -1.06 4.24
C GLU A 267 -16.15 0.47 4.33
N GLY A 268 -17.04 1.11 5.09
CA GLY A 268 -17.02 2.55 5.33
C GLY A 268 -15.74 3.03 6.02
N ILE A 269 -15.27 2.31 7.05
CA ILE A 269 -14.00 2.60 7.73
C ILE A 269 -12.82 2.48 6.74
N GLY A 270 -12.79 1.42 5.93
CA GLY A 270 -11.75 1.22 4.93
C GLY A 270 -11.73 2.33 3.88
N ILE A 271 -12.89 2.75 3.38
CA ILE A 271 -13.03 3.89 2.45
C ILE A 271 -12.52 5.18 3.11
N GLN A 272 -12.89 5.42 4.38
CA GLN A 272 -12.45 6.59 5.11
C GLN A 272 -10.94 6.63 5.31
N MET A 273 -10.32 5.48 5.60
CA MET A 273 -8.86 5.35 5.69
C MET A 273 -8.17 5.65 4.36
N ILE A 274 -8.71 5.13 3.24
CA ILE A 274 -8.17 5.43 1.90
C ILE A 274 -8.29 6.94 1.61
N PHE A 275 -9.43 7.56 1.91
CA PHE A 275 -9.63 8.98 1.67
C PHE A 275 -8.64 9.86 2.44
N PHE A 276 -8.41 9.58 3.73
CA PHE A 276 -7.45 10.33 4.55
C PHE A 276 -5.99 9.93 4.33
N SER A 277 -5.72 8.85 3.59
CA SER A 277 -4.35 8.42 3.33
C SER A 277 -3.58 9.42 2.46
N SER A 278 -4.25 10.19 1.60
CA SER A 278 -3.61 11.14 0.69
C SER A 278 -4.30 12.50 0.72
N GLU A 279 -3.50 13.57 0.57
CA GLU A 279 -4.03 14.93 0.33
C GLU A 279 -4.49 15.12 -1.12
N TYR A 280 -4.10 14.23 -2.03
CA TYR A 280 -4.58 14.25 -3.40
C TYR A 280 -5.98 13.63 -3.46
N GLN A 281 -6.99 14.44 -3.13
CA GLN A 281 -8.39 14.01 -3.02
C GLN A 281 -8.90 13.29 -4.27
N GLU A 282 -8.60 13.79 -5.48
CA GLU A 282 -9.03 13.16 -6.74
C GLU A 282 -8.43 11.77 -6.93
N ALA A 283 -7.14 11.61 -6.62
CA ALA A 283 -6.45 10.34 -6.79
C ALA A 283 -6.88 9.31 -5.74
N ALA A 284 -7.09 9.74 -4.49
CA ALA A 284 -7.68 8.91 -3.44
C ALA A 284 -9.11 8.47 -3.81
N ALA A 285 -9.93 9.39 -4.33
CA ALA A 285 -11.27 9.09 -4.82
C ALA A 285 -11.26 8.09 -5.98
N ALA A 286 -10.34 8.24 -6.94
CA ALA A 286 -10.17 7.27 -8.02
C ALA A 286 -9.85 5.87 -7.49
N VAL A 287 -8.97 5.75 -6.48
CA VAL A 287 -8.66 4.46 -5.85
C VAL A 287 -9.88 3.86 -5.14
N ILE A 288 -10.69 4.68 -4.47
CA ILE A 288 -11.94 4.24 -3.85
C ILE A 288 -12.89 3.69 -4.92
N VAL A 289 -13.10 4.44 -6.01
CA VAL A 289 -13.95 4.02 -7.13
C VAL A 289 -13.45 2.72 -7.74
N ILE A 290 -12.15 2.61 -8.03
CA ILE A 290 -11.53 1.38 -8.56
C ILE A 290 -11.75 0.20 -7.60
N SER A 291 -11.52 0.41 -6.30
CA SER A 291 -11.70 -0.64 -5.29
C SER A 291 -13.14 -1.13 -5.21
N LEU A 292 -14.11 -0.22 -5.27
CA LEU A 292 -15.54 -0.55 -5.30
C LEU A 292 -15.92 -1.26 -6.60
N VAL A 293 -15.48 -0.74 -7.75
CA VAL A 293 -15.74 -1.35 -9.05
C VAL A 293 -15.22 -2.78 -9.06
N VAL A 294 -13.95 -3.02 -8.70
CA VAL A 294 -13.36 -4.37 -8.65
C VAL A 294 -14.13 -5.28 -7.70
N LYS A 295 -14.56 -4.79 -6.55
CA LYS A 295 -15.26 -5.59 -5.54
C LYS A 295 -16.68 -6.00 -5.94
N TYR A 296 -17.42 -5.08 -6.55
CA TYR A 296 -18.81 -5.34 -6.98
C TYR A 296 -18.88 -5.82 -8.44
N PHE A 297 -17.74 -5.95 -9.12
CA PHE A 297 -17.71 -6.41 -10.50
C PHE A 297 -18.20 -7.86 -10.59
N PRO A 298 -19.12 -8.17 -11.52
CA PRO A 298 -19.61 -9.53 -11.69
C PRO A 298 -18.49 -10.45 -12.20
N GLN A 299 -18.24 -11.55 -11.47
CA GLN A 299 -17.23 -12.55 -11.84
C GLN A 299 -17.49 -13.15 -13.24
N SER A 300 -18.75 -13.24 -13.66
CA SER A 300 -19.12 -13.70 -15.01
C SER A 300 -18.56 -12.82 -16.12
N LEU A 301 -18.53 -11.50 -15.92
CA LEU A 301 -17.98 -10.57 -16.89
C LEU A 301 -16.44 -10.62 -16.88
N LEU A 302 -15.83 -10.76 -15.71
CA LEU A 302 -14.39 -11.01 -15.57
C LEU A 302 -13.97 -12.28 -16.33
N ASN A 303 -14.69 -13.38 -16.15
CA ASN A 303 -14.41 -14.63 -16.84
C ASN A 303 -14.62 -14.52 -18.36
N ARG A 304 -15.59 -13.70 -18.82
CA ARG A 304 -15.76 -13.39 -20.25
C ARG A 304 -14.57 -12.59 -20.80
N ILE A 305 -14.11 -11.57 -20.08
CA ILE A 305 -12.95 -10.75 -20.47
C ILE A 305 -11.69 -11.61 -20.50
N LEU A 306 -11.45 -12.41 -19.46
CA LEU A 306 -10.33 -13.36 -19.37
C LEU A 306 -10.42 -14.43 -20.47
N GLY A 307 -11.62 -14.90 -20.80
CA GLY A 307 -11.85 -15.85 -21.89
C GLY A 307 -11.58 -15.23 -23.27
N TYR A 308 -12.03 -14.00 -23.50
CA TYR A 308 -11.69 -13.24 -24.70
C TYR A 308 -10.18 -13.00 -24.81
N TRP A 309 -9.55 -12.60 -23.70
CA TRP A 309 -8.11 -12.35 -23.66
C TRP A 309 -7.29 -13.62 -23.90
N ARG A 310 -7.66 -14.75 -23.29
CA ARG A 310 -7.04 -16.06 -23.57
C ARG A 310 -7.28 -16.56 -25.00
N ARG A 311 -8.40 -16.19 -25.64
CA ARG A 311 -8.63 -16.50 -27.06
C ARG A 311 -7.77 -15.63 -27.98
N LYS A 312 -7.57 -14.36 -27.63
CA LYS A 312 -6.79 -13.41 -28.43
C LYS A 312 -5.27 -13.56 -28.21
N PHE A 313 -4.89 -14.00 -27.02
CA PHE A 313 -3.52 -14.29 -26.61
C PHE A 313 -3.47 -15.68 -25.96
N PRO A 314 -3.54 -16.76 -26.76
CA PRO A 314 -3.43 -18.11 -26.23
C PRO A 314 -2.04 -18.31 -25.58
N PRO A 315 -1.97 -18.99 -24.42
CA PRO A 315 -0.69 -19.36 -23.85
C PRO A 315 0.06 -20.23 -24.86
N LYS A 316 1.35 -19.95 -25.07
CA LYS A 316 2.17 -20.74 -25.99
C LYS A 316 2.20 -22.18 -25.49
N PRO A 317 1.83 -23.18 -26.29
CA PRO A 317 1.97 -24.58 -25.90
C PRO A 317 3.45 -24.85 -25.60
N ARG A 318 3.72 -25.40 -24.41
CA ARG A 318 5.06 -25.81 -24.00
C ARG A 318 5.30 -27.20 -24.56
N LEU A 319 6.37 -27.40 -25.33
CA LEU A 319 6.84 -28.74 -25.67
C LEU A 319 7.26 -29.45 -24.38
N LEU A 320 7.02 -30.78 -24.31
CA LEU A 320 7.51 -31.58 -23.19
C LEU A 320 9.04 -31.50 -23.15
N SER A 321 9.61 -31.51 -21.94
CA SER A 321 11.05 -31.77 -21.82
C SER A 321 11.36 -33.20 -22.28
N SER A 322 12.62 -33.47 -22.63
CA SER A 322 13.03 -34.84 -22.97
C SER A 322 12.71 -35.82 -21.84
N GLU A 323 12.94 -35.41 -20.60
CA GLU A 323 12.62 -36.19 -19.40
C GLU A 323 11.11 -36.47 -19.27
N GLU A 324 10.27 -35.45 -19.41
CA GLU A 324 8.81 -35.60 -19.38
C GLU A 324 8.31 -36.54 -20.49
N TYR A 325 8.92 -36.47 -21.68
CA TYR A 325 8.60 -37.37 -22.79
C TYR A 325 8.96 -38.82 -22.48
N TYR A 326 10.15 -39.08 -21.93
CA TYR A 326 10.58 -40.43 -21.54
C TYR A 326 9.69 -41.01 -20.43
N GLU A 327 9.35 -40.21 -19.41
CA GLU A 327 8.47 -40.63 -18.33
C GLU A 327 7.07 -40.99 -18.84
N GLU A 328 6.50 -40.16 -19.71
CA GLU A 328 5.19 -40.40 -20.29
C GLU A 328 5.21 -41.64 -21.20
N GLY A 329 6.25 -41.82 -22.00
CA GLY A 329 6.49 -43.03 -22.80
C GLY A 329 6.57 -44.29 -21.94
N ALA A 330 7.31 -44.26 -20.83
CA ALA A 330 7.41 -45.38 -19.91
C ALA A 330 6.06 -45.72 -19.25
N ARG A 331 5.29 -44.69 -18.84
CA ARG A 331 3.98 -44.86 -18.20
C ARG A 331 2.94 -45.45 -19.16
N GLU A 332 2.84 -44.90 -20.37
CA GLU A 332 1.91 -45.39 -21.39
C GLU A 332 2.29 -46.79 -21.87
N THR A 333 3.58 -47.06 -22.08
CA THR A 333 4.05 -48.41 -22.46
C THR A 333 3.71 -49.44 -21.39
N LYS A 334 3.94 -49.12 -20.12
CA LYS A 334 3.55 -50.00 -19.01
C LYS A 334 2.04 -50.25 -18.99
N MET A 335 1.23 -49.20 -19.11
CA MET A 335 -0.23 -49.30 -19.11
C MET A 335 -0.75 -50.11 -20.30
N ALA A 336 -0.19 -49.90 -21.49
CA ALA A 336 -0.52 -50.64 -22.71
C ALA A 336 -0.17 -52.13 -22.57
N LEU A 337 1.01 -52.47 -22.01
CA LEU A 337 1.41 -53.85 -21.75
C LEU A 337 0.51 -54.53 -20.72
N GLU A 338 0.12 -53.84 -19.64
CA GLU A 338 -0.84 -54.37 -18.67
C GLU A 338 -2.23 -54.62 -19.29
N ASN A 339 -2.70 -53.70 -20.13
CA ASN A 339 -3.95 -53.87 -20.86
C ASN A 339 -3.87 -55.02 -21.86
N LEU A 340 -2.74 -55.18 -22.55
CA LEU A 340 -2.49 -56.31 -23.44
C LEU A 340 -2.52 -57.64 -22.69
N ARG A 341 -1.89 -57.73 -21.51
CA ARG A 341 -1.93 -58.92 -20.65
C ARG A 341 -3.36 -59.27 -20.25
N LYS A 342 -4.14 -58.28 -19.78
CA LYS A 342 -5.55 -58.46 -19.41
C LYS A 342 -6.40 -58.94 -20.59
N TYR A 343 -6.13 -58.41 -21.79
CA TYR A 343 -6.82 -58.87 -22.99
C TYR A 343 -6.45 -60.31 -23.33
N CYS A 344 -5.16 -60.66 -23.30
CA CYS A 344 -4.69 -62.02 -23.56
C CYS A 344 -5.20 -63.05 -22.54
N SER A 345 -5.42 -62.65 -21.28
CA SER A 345 -6.01 -63.52 -20.25
C SER A 345 -7.54 -63.58 -20.27
N SER A 346 -8.21 -62.70 -21.03
CA SER A 346 -9.66 -62.68 -21.16
C SER A 346 -10.19 -63.81 -22.06
N PRO A 347 -11.43 -64.29 -21.84
CA PRO A 347 -12.06 -65.33 -22.67
C PRO A 347 -12.35 -64.85 -24.11
N ASP A 348 -12.29 -63.54 -24.37
CA ASP A 348 -12.53 -62.94 -25.69
C ASP A 348 -11.30 -63.01 -26.62
N CYS A 349 -10.13 -63.35 -26.08
CA CYS A 349 -8.91 -63.51 -26.86
C CYS A 349 -8.76 -64.95 -27.37
N ALA A 350 -8.54 -65.13 -28.67
CA ALA A 350 -8.28 -66.45 -29.26
C ALA A 350 -6.82 -66.91 -29.01
N GLN A 351 -6.47 -67.19 -27.74
CA GLN A 351 -5.07 -67.43 -27.33
C GLN A 351 -4.38 -68.52 -28.15
N TRP A 352 -5.05 -69.65 -28.40
CA TRP A 352 -4.50 -70.77 -29.16
C TRP A 352 -4.18 -70.40 -30.62
N LYS A 353 -4.98 -69.53 -31.24
CA LYS A 353 -4.75 -69.06 -32.60
C LYS A 353 -3.55 -68.12 -32.68
N ILE A 354 -3.29 -67.35 -31.62
CA ILE A 354 -2.14 -66.46 -31.52
C ILE A 354 -0.87 -67.28 -31.25
N MET A 355 -0.91 -68.24 -30.33
CA MET A 355 0.24 -69.12 -30.03
C MET A 355 0.74 -69.90 -31.25
N LEU A 356 -0.16 -70.31 -32.14
CA LEU A 356 0.20 -71.00 -33.39
C LEU A 356 0.90 -70.11 -34.43
N LYS A 357 0.76 -68.79 -34.30
CA LYS A 357 1.39 -67.81 -35.20
C LYS A 357 2.71 -67.26 -34.65
N LEU A 358 2.94 -67.38 -33.35
CA LEU A 358 4.12 -66.83 -32.70
C LEU A 358 5.30 -67.80 -32.81
N ASN A 359 6.49 -67.23 -33.04
CA ASN A 359 7.73 -68.00 -33.12
C ASN A 359 8.12 -68.63 -31.76
N ASP A 360 7.90 -67.90 -30.67
CA ASP A 360 8.13 -68.37 -29.30
C ASP A 360 6.83 -68.34 -28.48
N SER A 361 6.17 -69.50 -28.45
CA SER A 361 4.93 -69.68 -27.70
C SER A 361 5.14 -69.74 -26.19
N LYS A 362 6.32 -70.13 -25.72
CA LYS A 362 6.64 -70.21 -24.28
C LYS A 362 6.82 -68.83 -23.68
N ARG A 363 7.52 -67.94 -24.39
CA ARG A 363 7.71 -66.55 -23.99
C ARG A 363 6.41 -65.74 -23.97
N PHE A 364 5.49 -66.04 -24.88
CA PHE A 364 4.15 -65.45 -24.84
C PHE A 364 3.37 -65.89 -23.59
N ALA A 365 3.38 -67.19 -23.26
CA ALA A 365 2.71 -67.69 -22.06
C ALA A 365 3.29 -67.06 -20.78
N SER A 366 4.61 -66.98 -20.67
CA SER A 366 5.26 -66.36 -19.50
C SER A 366 4.96 -64.86 -19.39
N PHE A 367 4.83 -64.14 -20.51
CA PHE A 367 4.39 -62.74 -20.54
C PHE A 367 2.96 -62.56 -20.02
N VAL A 368 2.03 -63.43 -20.44
CA VAL A 368 0.62 -63.38 -19.98
C VAL A 368 0.52 -63.67 -18.48
N GLU A 369 1.38 -64.54 -17.94
CA GLU A 369 1.50 -64.81 -16.50
C GLU A 369 2.12 -63.66 -15.69
N GLY A 370 2.70 -62.66 -16.36
CA GLY A 370 3.20 -61.42 -15.73
C GLY A 370 4.70 -61.20 -15.84
N ASN A 371 5.45 -62.10 -16.46
CA ASN A 371 6.90 -61.95 -16.66
C ASN A 371 7.21 -60.86 -17.72
N SER A 372 8.45 -60.38 -17.74
CA SER A 372 8.91 -59.35 -18.67
C SER A 372 8.63 -59.73 -20.13
N HIS A 373 8.27 -58.73 -20.94
CA HIS A 373 8.09 -58.91 -22.38
C HIS A 373 9.43 -58.96 -23.13
N LEU A 374 10.51 -58.48 -22.51
CA LEU A 374 11.89 -58.52 -23.01
C LEU A 374 12.65 -59.66 -22.34
N SER A 375 13.48 -60.38 -23.10
CA SER A 375 14.44 -61.34 -22.52
C SER A 375 15.69 -60.62 -22.03
N ASP A 376 16.40 -61.23 -21.08
CA ASP A 376 17.65 -60.65 -20.54
C ASP A 376 18.70 -60.47 -21.65
N ASP A 377 18.78 -61.40 -22.60
CA ASP A 377 19.69 -61.30 -23.75
C ASP A 377 19.36 -60.09 -24.65
N GLU A 378 18.08 -59.80 -24.91
CA GLU A 378 17.67 -58.63 -25.71
C GLU A 378 17.98 -57.31 -25.00
N VAL A 379 17.81 -57.29 -23.67
CA VAL A 379 18.18 -56.12 -22.87
C VAL A 379 19.69 -55.90 -22.91
N LEU A 380 20.48 -56.98 -22.77
CA LEU A 380 21.94 -56.92 -22.85
C LEU A 380 22.43 -56.49 -24.23
N ASP A 381 21.83 -57.00 -25.31
CA ASP A 381 22.17 -56.61 -26.68
C ASP A 381 21.85 -55.14 -26.93
N TYR A 382 20.69 -54.66 -26.44
CA TYR A 382 20.32 -53.25 -26.55
C TYR A 382 21.26 -52.34 -25.74
N GLU A 383 21.59 -52.72 -24.51
CA GLU A 383 22.54 -51.97 -23.67
C GLU A 383 23.92 -51.94 -24.33
N ALA A 384 24.43 -53.08 -24.81
CA ALA A 384 25.72 -53.16 -25.50
C ALA A 384 25.73 -52.30 -26.78
N TYR A 385 24.64 -52.31 -27.54
CA TYR A 385 24.47 -51.45 -28.71
C TYR A 385 24.43 -49.96 -28.33
N ALA A 386 23.67 -49.59 -27.30
CA ALA A 386 23.60 -48.21 -26.80
C ALA A 386 24.97 -47.70 -26.34
N PHE A 387 25.74 -48.54 -25.62
CA PHE A 387 27.12 -48.21 -25.24
C PHE A 387 28.06 -48.07 -26.46
N SER A 388 27.85 -48.84 -27.52
CA SER A 388 28.66 -48.74 -28.75
C SER A 388 28.43 -47.42 -29.51
N LEU A 389 27.19 -46.93 -29.52
CA LEU A 389 26.79 -45.62 -30.05
C LEU A 389 27.41 -44.47 -29.25
N ASP A 390 27.39 -44.59 -27.91
CA ASP A 390 27.96 -43.56 -27.04
C ASP A 390 29.50 -43.48 -27.18
N ARG A 391 30.14 -44.63 -27.46
CA ARG A 391 31.59 -44.70 -27.73
C ARG A 391 32.01 -44.13 -29.09
N THR A 392 31.13 -44.18 -30.09
CA THR A 392 31.38 -43.60 -31.43
C THR A 392 31.14 -42.10 -31.46
N ARG A 393 30.44 -41.54 -30.47
CA ARG A 393 30.27 -40.09 -30.29
C ARG A 393 31.57 -39.47 -29.76
N LYS A 394 32.34 -38.81 -30.63
CA LYS A 394 33.51 -38.02 -30.21
C LYS A 394 33.08 -36.93 -29.20
N PRO A 395 33.85 -36.69 -28.13
CA PRO A 395 33.57 -35.56 -27.24
C PRO A 395 33.93 -34.27 -27.96
N ASP A 396 32.93 -33.45 -28.29
CA ASP A 396 33.17 -32.08 -28.74
C ASP A 396 33.78 -31.27 -27.58
N PRO A 397 34.92 -30.59 -27.77
CA PRO A 397 35.46 -29.72 -26.76
C PRO A 397 34.54 -28.51 -26.63
N THR A 398 34.07 -28.30 -25.41
CA THR A 398 33.35 -27.13 -24.90
C THR A 398 33.52 -25.85 -25.73
N ALA A 399 32.44 -25.42 -26.38
CA ALA A 399 32.28 -24.05 -26.85
C ALA A 399 30.86 -23.58 -26.56
N ASN A 400 30.76 -22.55 -25.72
CA ASN A 400 29.57 -21.74 -25.54
C ASN A 400 29.00 -21.32 -26.90
N SER A 401 27.85 -21.86 -27.30
CA SER A 401 26.91 -21.14 -28.16
C SER A 401 25.60 -21.90 -28.22
N THR A 402 24.52 -21.23 -27.84
CA THR A 402 23.15 -21.51 -28.28
C THR A 402 23.16 -21.91 -29.76
N ARG A 403 22.83 -23.15 -30.08
CA ARG A 403 22.57 -23.56 -31.46
C ARG A 403 21.44 -24.58 -31.51
N ASN A 404 20.47 -24.25 -32.35
CA ASN A 404 19.32 -25.07 -32.71
C ASN A 404 19.81 -26.44 -33.20
N MET A 405 19.15 -27.50 -32.71
CA MET A 405 19.23 -28.84 -33.29
C MET A 405 18.51 -28.81 -34.65
N GLU A 406 19.26 -28.83 -35.74
CA GLU A 406 18.76 -29.31 -37.03
C GLU A 406 18.83 -30.84 -37.02
N ILE A 407 17.67 -31.47 -37.21
CA ILE A 407 17.52 -32.89 -37.51
C ILE A 407 17.96 -33.08 -38.97
N SER A 408 19.00 -33.88 -39.21
CA SER A 408 19.31 -34.39 -40.54
C SER A 408 18.70 -35.79 -40.68
N ASP A 409 17.71 -35.89 -41.56
CA ASP A 409 17.20 -37.16 -42.06
C ASP A 409 18.12 -37.58 -43.22
N ASP A 410 19.03 -38.51 -42.97
CA ASP A 410 19.80 -39.20 -44.02
C ASP A 410 19.15 -40.59 -44.23
N ASP A 411 18.15 -40.66 -45.11
CA ASP A 411 17.65 -41.90 -45.69
C ASP A 411 18.41 -42.15 -47.01
N ASP A 412 19.29 -43.16 -47.01
CA ASP A 412 20.09 -43.58 -48.16
C ASP A 412 19.39 -44.78 -48.83
N ASP A 413 18.45 -44.51 -49.72
CA ASP A 413 17.82 -45.52 -50.60
C ASP A 413 18.69 -45.67 -51.85
N THR A 414 19.30 -46.85 -52.03
CA THR A 414 20.00 -47.22 -53.27
C THR A 414 19.09 -48.08 -54.15
N ASP A 415 18.84 -47.56 -55.35
CA ASP A 415 18.03 -48.14 -56.42
C ASP A 415 18.48 -49.55 -56.86
N TYR A 416 17.51 -50.42 -57.15
CA TYR A 416 17.69 -51.62 -57.95
C TYR A 416 17.43 -51.26 -59.42
N ASP A 417 18.47 -51.36 -60.27
CA ASP A 417 18.33 -51.36 -61.73
C ASP A 417 17.92 -52.76 -62.22
N ASP A 418 16.89 -52.78 -63.09
CA ASP A 418 16.48 -53.90 -63.95
C ASP A 418 17.50 -54.11 -65.09
N ASP A 419 17.97 -55.35 -65.26
CA ASP A 419 18.16 -56.04 -66.57
C ASP A 419 18.35 -57.56 -66.36
#